data_AF-A0A965QEL4-F1
#
_entry.id   AF-A0A965QEL4-F1
#
_cell.length_a   1.000
_cell.length_b   1.000
_cell.length_c   1.000
_cell.angle_alpha   90.00
_cell.angle_beta   90.00
_cell.angle_gamma   90.00
#
_symmetry.space_group_name_H-M   'P 1'
#
loop_
_entity.id
_entity.type
_entity.pdbx_description
1 polymer ?
#
loop_
_entity_poly.entity_id
_entity_poly.type
_entity_poly.pdbx_seq_one_letter_code
_entity_poly.pdbx_strand_id
1 'polypeptide(L)'
;TVKNFNELLDRENTFPFAKHIDGMLDVFEATSKEISNALAEKKFPLIIAGDHCSAGGTIKGIQSANPGKRIGVVWLDAHSDLHSPYTSPSGNLHGMPIATALGIDNLESQRNNIDSITANSWNKLKSSALRPEDLVYMGVRDTEKEEDYLIQTLNLKNFTVEEVRSLGISKVITDISARLVSCDIIYVSFDVDSMDPDLTSYGTGTPVKGGFSPEEIKGILKGLLLFPKIIALELVEVNPCLDDKNKMAEVALDILEHIVEVLEQK
;
A
#
# COMPACT_ATOMS: atom_id res chain seq x y z
N THR A 1 -3.71 -18.93 5.18
CA THR A 1 -3.67 -17.81 6.14
C THR A 1 -2.23 -17.59 6.51
N VAL A 2 -1.79 -16.32 6.54
CA VAL A 2 -0.42 -15.97 6.96
C VAL A 2 -0.32 -16.08 8.48
N LYS A 3 0.84 -16.45 9.02
CA LYS A 3 1.10 -16.41 10.46
C LYS A 3 0.96 -14.95 10.94
N ASN A 4 0.16 -14.71 11.99
CA ASN A 4 0.09 -13.39 12.62
C ASN A 4 1.25 -13.20 13.61
N PHE A 5 1.53 -11.94 13.91
CA PHE A 5 2.57 -11.50 14.84
C PHE A 5 2.03 -10.46 15.83
N ASN A 6 0.78 -10.64 16.26
CA ASN A 6 0.09 -9.66 17.11
C ASN A 6 0.80 -9.47 18.46
N GLU A 7 1.54 -10.48 18.93
CA GLU A 7 2.35 -10.38 20.14
C GLU A 7 3.47 -9.34 20.07
N LEU A 8 3.80 -8.83 18.87
CA LEU A 8 4.74 -7.72 18.70
C LEU A 8 4.20 -6.41 19.28
N LEU A 9 2.87 -6.23 19.30
CA LEU A 9 2.22 -5.04 19.84
C LEU A 9 2.38 -4.93 21.37
N ASP A 10 2.57 -6.06 22.04
CA ASP A 10 2.75 -6.12 23.50
C ASP A 10 4.20 -5.87 23.93
N ARG A 11 5.15 -5.77 22.99
CA ARG A 11 6.57 -5.57 23.28
C ARG A 11 6.91 -4.09 23.44
N GLU A 12 7.84 -3.81 24.34
CA GLU A 12 8.42 -2.47 24.45
C GLU A 12 9.16 -2.09 23.16
N ASN A 13 8.80 -0.95 22.58
CA ASN A 13 9.46 -0.44 21.39
C ASN A 13 10.72 0.36 21.76
N THR A 14 11.89 -0.12 21.31
CA THR A 14 13.18 0.57 21.47
C THR A 14 13.64 1.30 20.21
N PHE A 15 12.82 1.30 19.15
CA PHE A 15 13.12 1.91 17.85
C PHE A 15 12.27 3.17 17.64
N PRO A 16 12.75 4.37 18.03
CA PRO A 16 11.91 5.59 18.01
C PRO A 16 11.50 6.02 16.60
N PHE A 17 12.33 5.76 15.59
CA PHE A 17 12.10 6.18 14.21
C PHE A 17 11.68 5.03 13.27
N ALA A 18 11.49 3.82 13.81
CA ALA A 18 11.10 2.64 13.05
C ALA A 18 10.47 1.63 14.00
N LYS A 19 9.30 1.96 14.55
CA LYS A 19 8.71 1.23 15.67
C LYS A 19 8.51 -0.24 15.30
N HIS A 20 8.97 -1.14 16.16
CA HIS A 20 8.87 -2.60 15.98
C HIS A 20 9.54 -3.14 14.69
N ILE A 21 10.56 -2.44 14.15
CA ILE A 21 11.23 -2.86 12.91
C ILE A 21 11.85 -4.26 12.99
N ASP A 22 12.26 -4.69 14.18
CA ASP A 22 12.77 -6.03 14.43
C ASP A 22 11.71 -7.11 14.18
N GLY A 23 10.48 -6.89 14.65
CA GLY A 23 9.34 -7.76 14.40
C GLY A 23 8.82 -7.65 12.97
N MET A 24 8.89 -6.46 12.35
CA MET A 24 8.46 -6.28 10.97
C MET A 24 9.28 -7.05 9.95
N LEU A 25 10.53 -7.41 10.26
CA LEU A 25 11.32 -8.34 9.44
C LEU A 25 10.63 -9.71 9.33
N ASP A 26 10.07 -10.22 10.42
CA ASP A 26 9.37 -11.50 10.44
C ASP A 26 8.03 -11.42 9.67
N VAL A 27 7.32 -10.29 9.80
CA VAL A 27 6.08 -10.02 9.06
C VAL A 27 6.35 -9.96 7.55
N PHE A 28 7.41 -9.26 7.12
CA PHE A 28 7.79 -9.18 5.71
C PHE A 28 8.16 -10.56 5.15
N GLU A 29 8.93 -11.35 5.90
CA GLU A 29 9.34 -12.69 5.47
C GLU A 29 8.13 -13.62 5.34
N ALA A 30 7.25 -13.66 6.34
CA ALA A 30 6.05 -14.49 6.33
C ALA A 30 5.10 -14.10 5.19
N THR A 31 4.84 -12.81 5.02
CA THR A 31 3.98 -12.28 3.95
C THR A 31 4.58 -12.60 2.58
N SER A 32 5.84 -12.23 2.36
CA SER A 32 6.56 -12.48 1.11
C SER A 32 6.52 -13.97 0.72
N LYS A 33 6.75 -14.87 1.67
CA LYS A 33 6.71 -16.32 1.44
C LYS A 33 5.33 -16.80 0.98
N GLU A 34 4.27 -16.42 1.69
CA GLU A 34 2.91 -16.87 1.36
C GLU A 34 2.42 -16.31 0.03
N ILE A 35 2.73 -15.04 -0.26
CA ILE A 35 2.44 -14.44 -1.57
C ILE A 35 3.21 -15.14 -2.69
N SER A 36 4.50 -15.41 -2.48
CA SER A 36 5.31 -16.12 -3.46
C SER A 36 4.77 -17.53 -3.74
N ASN A 37 4.32 -18.25 -2.70
CA ASN A 37 3.72 -19.58 -2.84
C ASN A 37 2.39 -19.53 -3.60
N ALA A 38 1.49 -18.61 -3.25
CA ALA A 38 0.20 -18.46 -3.91
C ALA A 38 0.36 -18.18 -5.40
N LEU A 39 1.28 -17.28 -5.77
CA LEU A 39 1.57 -16.96 -7.17
C LEU A 39 2.23 -18.13 -7.92
N ALA A 40 3.13 -18.88 -7.27
CA ALA A 40 3.73 -20.09 -7.84
C ALA A 40 2.68 -21.17 -8.13
N GLU A 41 1.63 -21.25 -7.30
CA GLU A 41 0.45 -22.10 -7.51
C GLU A 41 -0.55 -21.54 -8.53
N LYS A 42 -0.22 -20.42 -9.21
CA LYS A 42 -1.09 -19.72 -10.17
C LYS A 42 -2.42 -19.26 -9.57
N LYS A 43 -2.45 -19.00 -8.25
CA LYS A 43 -3.60 -18.40 -7.58
C LYS A 43 -3.50 -16.88 -7.64
N PHE A 44 -4.65 -16.22 -7.58
CA PHE A 44 -4.75 -14.78 -7.38
C PHE A 44 -4.79 -14.48 -5.87
N PRO A 45 -3.76 -13.84 -5.28
CA PRO A 45 -3.80 -13.46 -3.88
C PRO A 45 -4.74 -12.27 -3.70
N LEU A 46 -5.81 -12.48 -2.92
CA LEU A 46 -6.60 -11.43 -2.29
C LEU A 46 -6.11 -11.31 -0.84
N ILE A 47 -5.30 -10.29 -0.57
CA ILE A 47 -4.68 -10.06 0.73
C ILE A 47 -5.60 -9.17 1.56
N ILE A 48 -5.86 -9.58 2.81
CA ILE A 48 -6.48 -8.75 3.83
C ILE A 48 -5.44 -8.65 4.96
N ALA A 49 -4.88 -7.45 5.16
CA ALA A 49 -3.84 -7.21 6.15
C ALA A 49 -4.32 -6.23 7.23
N GLY A 50 -3.51 -6.09 8.28
CA GLY A 50 -3.72 -5.11 9.35
C GLY A 50 -3.29 -3.73 8.88
N ASP A 51 -2.11 -3.29 9.29
CA ASP A 51 -1.53 -2.03 8.81
C ASP A 51 -0.93 -2.15 7.40
N HIS A 52 -0.69 -1.00 6.77
CA HIS A 52 -0.18 -0.92 5.39
C HIS A 52 1.28 -1.36 5.23
N CYS A 53 2.02 -1.54 6.33
CA CYS A 53 3.44 -1.89 6.26
C CYS A 53 3.66 -3.26 5.58
N SER A 54 2.70 -4.18 5.72
CA SER A 54 2.77 -5.51 5.09
C SER A 54 2.95 -5.46 3.58
N ALA A 55 2.51 -4.38 2.93
CA ALA A 55 2.62 -4.20 1.49
C ALA A 55 4.06 -4.27 0.97
N GLY A 56 5.05 -3.83 1.75
CA GLY A 56 6.46 -4.00 1.40
C GLY A 56 6.86 -5.49 1.30
N GLY A 57 6.34 -6.32 2.22
CA GLY A 57 6.44 -7.78 2.16
C GLY A 57 5.68 -8.38 0.99
N THR A 58 4.47 -7.88 0.69
CA THR A 58 3.66 -8.30 -0.46
C THR A 58 4.40 -8.05 -1.78
N ILE A 59 4.95 -6.86 -1.99
CA ILE A 59 5.73 -6.49 -3.19
C ILE A 59 6.99 -7.37 -3.31
N LYS A 60 7.69 -7.62 -2.21
CA LYS A 60 8.86 -8.53 -2.18
C LYS A 60 8.48 -9.97 -2.56
N GLY A 61 7.35 -10.47 -2.08
CA GLY A 61 6.81 -11.78 -2.44
C GLY A 61 6.45 -11.89 -3.92
N ILE A 62 5.82 -10.83 -4.46
CA ILE A 62 5.51 -10.72 -5.90
C ILE A 62 6.79 -10.77 -6.73
N GLN A 63 7.81 -9.99 -6.35
CA GLN A 63 9.12 -9.99 -7.02
C GLN A 63 9.78 -11.37 -6.97
N SER A 64 9.77 -12.02 -5.80
CA SER A 64 10.36 -13.34 -5.59
C SER A 64 9.72 -14.40 -6.50
N ALA A 65 8.39 -14.40 -6.65
CA ALA A 65 7.70 -15.32 -7.55
C ALA A 65 7.89 -14.98 -9.04
N ASN A 66 8.32 -13.76 -9.38
CA ASN A 66 8.41 -13.26 -10.74
C ASN A 66 9.78 -12.60 -11.02
N PRO A 67 10.89 -13.35 -10.88
CA PRO A 67 12.22 -12.78 -11.02
C PRO A 67 12.41 -12.15 -12.41
N GLY A 68 12.91 -10.92 -12.44
CA GLY A 68 13.18 -10.16 -13.67
C GLY A 68 11.95 -9.50 -14.31
N LYS A 69 10.73 -9.77 -13.82
CA LYS A 69 9.54 -9.05 -14.29
C LYS A 69 9.47 -7.64 -13.71
N ARG A 70 9.00 -6.71 -14.51
CA ARG A 70 8.72 -5.32 -14.11
C ARG A 70 7.34 -5.23 -13.45
N ILE A 71 7.29 -4.70 -12.23
CA ILE A 71 6.07 -4.62 -11.41
C ILE A 71 5.51 -3.20 -11.50
N GLY A 72 4.26 -3.08 -11.91
CA GLY A 72 3.46 -1.86 -11.76
C GLY A 72 2.67 -1.89 -10.46
N VAL A 73 2.58 -0.76 -9.77
CA VAL A 73 1.83 -0.63 -8.52
C VAL A 73 0.81 0.49 -8.67
N VAL A 74 -0.45 0.17 -8.39
CA VAL A 74 -1.51 1.16 -8.18
C VAL A 74 -1.79 1.23 -6.69
N TRP A 75 -1.58 2.40 -6.11
CA TRP A 75 -1.65 2.65 -4.67
C TRP A 75 -2.84 3.56 -4.38
N LEU A 76 -3.92 2.99 -3.84
CA LEU A 76 -5.15 3.71 -3.49
C LEU A 76 -5.10 4.05 -2.01
N ASP A 77 -4.86 5.31 -1.68
CA ASP A 77 -4.49 5.74 -0.34
C ASP A 77 -4.75 7.24 -0.14
N ALA A 78 -4.94 7.70 1.09
CA ALA A 78 -4.86 9.11 1.44
C ALA A 78 -3.41 9.62 1.61
N HIS A 79 -2.47 8.74 1.94
CA HIS A 79 -1.07 9.01 2.26
C HIS A 79 -0.14 8.44 1.17
N SER A 80 1.10 8.94 1.15
CA SER A 80 2.06 8.51 0.12
C SER A 80 2.94 7.34 0.53
N ASP A 81 3.07 7.07 1.83
CA ASP A 81 3.86 5.97 2.37
C ASP A 81 5.34 5.96 1.94
N LEU A 82 5.87 7.16 1.73
CA LEU A 82 7.22 7.44 1.22
C LEU A 82 8.21 7.79 2.34
N HIS A 83 7.76 7.83 3.59
CA HIS A 83 8.67 8.00 4.70
C HIS A 83 9.68 6.85 4.83
N SER A 84 10.80 7.17 5.45
CA SER A 84 11.80 6.22 5.90
C SER A 84 12.10 6.51 7.37
N PRO A 85 12.90 5.68 8.07
CA PRO A 85 13.32 6.02 9.42
C PRO A 85 14.03 7.38 9.50
N TYR A 86 14.72 7.79 8.43
CA TYR A 86 15.45 9.04 8.34
C TYR A 86 14.54 10.28 8.28
N THR A 87 13.30 10.12 7.82
CA THR A 87 12.38 11.23 7.55
C THR A 87 11.07 11.19 8.34
N SER A 88 10.66 10.03 8.85
CA SER A 88 9.38 9.87 9.52
C SER A 88 9.28 10.71 10.81
N PRO A 89 8.20 11.50 10.99
CA PRO A 89 7.95 12.21 12.25
C PRO A 89 7.43 11.29 13.35
N SER A 90 6.76 10.20 13.00
CA SER A 90 6.07 9.29 13.94
C SER A 90 6.90 8.04 14.27
N GLY A 91 7.77 7.62 13.35
CA GLY A 91 8.49 6.35 13.38
C GLY A 91 7.61 5.14 13.05
N ASN A 92 6.32 5.31 12.75
CA ASN A 92 5.44 4.19 12.42
C ASN A 92 5.79 3.66 11.01
N LEU A 93 5.95 2.34 10.88
CA LEU A 93 6.42 1.72 9.64
C LEU A 93 5.35 1.60 8.54
N HIS A 94 4.06 1.71 8.88
CA HIS A 94 2.98 1.70 7.90
C HIS A 94 3.07 2.87 6.91
N GLY A 95 3.66 4.00 7.28
CA GLY A 95 3.94 5.10 6.35
C GLY A 95 5.25 4.94 5.54
N MET A 96 5.84 3.75 5.50
CA MET A 96 7.12 3.49 4.84
C MET A 96 7.16 2.38 3.75
N PRO A 97 6.09 1.62 3.43
CA PRO A 97 6.19 0.46 2.54
C PRO A 97 6.63 0.83 1.13
N ILE A 98 6.20 1.97 0.56
CA ILE A 98 6.67 2.38 -0.77
C ILE A 98 8.17 2.71 -0.75
N ALA A 99 8.66 3.40 0.28
CA ALA A 99 10.09 3.66 0.42
C ALA A 99 10.91 2.35 0.52
N THR A 100 10.38 1.32 1.20
CA THR A 100 11.02 -0.01 1.20
C THR A 100 11.03 -0.63 -0.20
N ALA A 101 9.96 -0.50 -0.98
CA ALA A 101 9.84 -1.09 -2.32
C ALA A 101 10.75 -0.41 -3.36
N LEU A 102 10.89 0.92 -3.25
CA LEU A 102 11.80 1.74 -4.08
C LEU A 102 13.26 1.61 -3.63
N GLY A 103 13.51 1.22 -2.38
CA GLY A 103 14.83 1.13 -1.80
C GLY A 103 15.45 2.48 -1.45
N ILE A 104 14.63 3.47 -1.07
CA ILE A 104 15.05 4.87 -0.87
C ILE A 104 15.09 5.21 0.62
N ASP A 105 16.12 5.97 1.02
CA ASP A 105 16.27 6.48 2.39
C ASP A 105 15.84 7.95 2.53
N ASN A 106 15.83 8.72 1.44
CA ASN A 106 15.54 10.15 1.42
C ASN A 106 16.48 10.99 2.31
N LEU A 107 17.80 10.73 2.19
CA LEU A 107 18.82 11.39 3.02
C LEU A 107 18.89 12.91 2.81
N GLU A 108 18.47 13.42 1.65
CA GLU A 108 18.41 14.86 1.35
C GLU A 108 17.39 15.60 2.22
N SER A 109 16.34 14.88 2.66
CA SER A 109 15.32 15.38 3.57
C SER A 109 15.45 14.80 4.99
N GLN A 110 16.61 14.23 5.33
CA GLN A 110 16.84 13.61 6.64
C GLN A 110 16.64 14.60 7.78
N ARG A 111 15.88 14.18 8.78
CA ARG A 111 15.65 14.92 10.03
C ARG A 111 15.98 14.12 11.29
N ASN A 112 16.11 12.80 11.16
CA ASN A 112 16.36 11.88 12.26
C ASN A 112 17.79 11.34 12.20
N ASN A 113 18.42 11.14 13.36
CA ASN A 113 19.69 10.43 13.48
C ASN A 113 19.40 8.97 13.83
N ILE A 114 19.77 8.06 12.95
CA ILE A 114 19.42 6.63 13.05
C ILE A 114 20.61 5.84 13.58
N ASP A 115 20.39 4.99 14.58
CA ASP A 115 21.42 4.08 15.08
C ASP A 115 21.72 2.95 14.06
N SER A 116 22.85 2.27 14.24
CA SER A 116 23.29 1.23 13.32
C SER A 116 22.39 0.00 13.29
N ILE A 117 21.69 -0.31 14.39
CA ILE A 117 20.76 -1.45 14.46
C ILE A 117 19.53 -1.14 13.61
N THR A 118 18.93 0.04 13.79
CA THR A 118 17.79 0.51 12.99
C THR A 118 18.16 0.59 11.51
N ALA A 119 19.30 1.19 11.17
CA ALA A 119 19.77 1.28 9.78
C ALA A 119 19.97 -0.11 9.14
N ASN A 120 20.53 -1.06 9.89
CA ASN A 120 20.70 -2.44 9.42
C ASN A 120 19.37 -3.16 9.20
N SER A 121 18.40 -3.00 10.11
CA SER A 121 17.06 -3.58 9.96
C SER A 121 16.31 -2.97 8.79
N TRP A 122 16.38 -1.64 8.61
CA TRP A 122 15.79 -0.94 7.48
C TRP A 122 16.36 -1.43 6.14
N ASN A 123 17.67 -1.58 6.05
CA ASN A 123 18.31 -2.12 4.85
C ASN A 123 17.86 -3.56 4.50
N LYS A 124 17.43 -4.36 5.49
CA LYS A 124 16.88 -5.71 5.25
C LYS A 124 15.42 -5.69 4.77
N LEU A 125 14.65 -4.67 5.15
CA LEU A 125 13.28 -4.46 4.66
C LEU A 125 13.27 -3.92 3.23
N LYS A 126 14.23 -3.05 2.90
CA LYS A 126 14.35 -2.50 1.55
C LYS A 126 14.49 -3.59 0.49
N SER A 127 13.86 -3.34 -0.64
CA SER A 127 14.04 -4.03 -1.90
C SER A 127 14.38 -3.02 -2.99
N SER A 128 14.49 -3.47 -4.23
CA SER A 128 14.48 -2.60 -5.41
C SER A 128 13.48 -3.16 -6.42
N ALA A 129 12.32 -3.56 -5.89
CA ALA A 129 11.26 -4.23 -6.63
C ALA A 129 10.45 -3.26 -7.49
N LEU A 130 10.38 -2.01 -7.08
CA LEU A 130 9.58 -0.98 -7.71
C LEU A 130 10.47 0.10 -8.32
N ARG A 131 10.09 0.59 -9.51
CA ARG A 131 10.67 1.80 -10.10
C ARG A 131 9.70 2.96 -9.91
N PRO A 132 10.17 4.19 -9.71
CA PRO A 132 9.29 5.34 -9.51
C PRO A 132 8.26 5.55 -10.61
N GLU A 133 8.63 5.33 -11.88
CA GLU A 133 7.70 5.50 -13.00
C GLU A 133 6.60 4.43 -13.09
N ASP A 134 6.79 3.30 -12.40
CA ASP A 134 5.85 2.17 -12.35
C ASP A 134 4.88 2.27 -11.15
N LEU A 135 4.99 3.34 -10.36
CA LEU A 135 4.07 3.66 -9.27
C LEU A 135 3.04 4.69 -9.73
N VAL A 136 1.78 4.41 -9.43
CA VAL A 136 0.67 5.33 -9.63
C VAL A 136 -0.18 5.42 -8.37
N TYR A 137 -0.24 6.60 -7.79
CA TYR A 137 -1.11 6.93 -6.67
C TYR A 137 -2.52 7.30 -7.15
N MET A 138 -3.49 7.00 -6.31
CA MET A 138 -4.87 7.46 -6.44
C MET A 138 -5.38 7.93 -5.07
N GLY A 139 -5.74 9.20 -4.97
CA GLY A 139 -6.37 9.76 -3.76
C GLY A 139 -5.43 10.39 -2.75
N VAL A 140 -4.10 10.31 -2.96
CA VAL A 140 -3.11 10.87 -2.03
C VAL A 140 -3.33 12.36 -1.86
N ARG A 141 -3.47 12.79 -0.62
CA ARG A 141 -3.91 14.16 -0.26
C ARG A 141 -3.47 14.62 1.14
N ASP A 142 -2.84 13.76 1.94
CA ASP A 142 -2.22 14.11 3.21
C ASP A 142 -0.78 13.60 3.22
N THR A 143 0.18 14.52 3.12
CA THR A 143 1.60 14.23 2.96
C THR A 143 2.44 15.22 3.75
N GLU A 144 3.62 14.79 4.18
CA GLU A 144 4.64 15.65 4.77
C GLU A 144 5.64 16.19 3.73
N LYS A 145 6.31 17.29 4.08
CA LYS A 145 7.31 17.95 3.20
C LYS A 145 8.42 17.00 2.72
N GLU A 146 8.81 16.02 3.54
CA GLU A 146 9.84 15.05 3.18
C GLU A 146 9.33 14.06 2.13
N GLU A 147 8.04 13.72 2.14
CA GLU A 147 7.39 12.90 1.11
C GLU A 147 7.15 13.72 -0.16
N ASP A 148 6.66 14.95 -0.03
CA ASP A 148 6.48 15.90 -1.14
C ASP A 148 7.78 16.08 -1.94
N TYR A 149 8.92 16.13 -1.24
CA TYR A 149 10.23 16.17 -1.86
C TYR A 149 10.47 15.00 -2.81
N LEU A 150 10.13 13.77 -2.39
CA LEU A 150 10.27 12.58 -3.23
C LEU A 150 9.24 12.56 -4.36
N ILE A 151 7.98 12.93 -4.08
CA ILE A 151 6.93 13.02 -5.09
C ILE A 151 7.37 13.92 -6.26
N GLN A 152 7.94 15.09 -5.94
CA GLN A 152 8.44 16.03 -6.93
C GLN A 152 9.72 15.53 -7.62
N THR A 153 10.71 15.08 -6.85
CA THR A 153 12.03 14.68 -7.38
C THR A 153 11.94 13.45 -8.27
N LEU A 154 11.07 12.49 -7.92
CA LEU A 154 10.85 11.26 -8.66
C LEU A 154 9.73 11.38 -9.71
N ASN A 155 9.03 12.52 -9.76
CA ASN A 155 7.91 12.79 -10.66
C ASN A 155 6.82 11.69 -10.56
N LEU A 156 6.41 11.39 -9.33
CA LEU A 156 5.41 10.36 -9.03
C LEU A 156 4.03 10.83 -9.49
N LYS A 157 3.29 9.94 -10.17
CA LYS A 157 1.94 10.28 -10.64
C LYS A 157 0.92 10.02 -9.53
N ASN A 158 0.23 11.07 -9.11
CA ASN A 158 -0.99 10.99 -8.33
C ASN A 158 -2.20 11.36 -9.18
N PHE A 159 -3.26 10.57 -9.13
CA PHE A 159 -4.61 10.95 -9.55
C PHE A 159 -5.39 11.37 -8.32
N THR A 160 -5.53 12.68 -8.13
CA THR A 160 -6.31 13.23 -7.00
C THR A 160 -7.78 12.84 -7.11
N VAL A 161 -8.49 12.88 -5.98
CA VAL A 161 -9.94 12.60 -5.96
C VAL A 161 -10.71 13.51 -6.94
N GLU A 162 -10.33 14.79 -7.02
CA GLU A 162 -10.91 15.76 -7.96
C GLU A 162 -10.60 15.43 -9.43
N GLU A 163 -9.36 15.05 -9.74
CA GLU A 163 -8.99 14.60 -11.10
C GLU A 163 -9.79 13.35 -11.51
N VAL A 164 -9.95 12.38 -10.60
CA VAL A 164 -10.73 11.17 -10.89
C VAL A 164 -12.20 11.50 -11.16
N ARG A 165 -12.80 12.36 -10.35
CA ARG A 165 -14.20 12.79 -10.51
C ARG A 165 -14.41 13.60 -11.79
N SER A 166 -13.47 14.47 -12.16
CA SER A 166 -13.57 15.33 -13.34
C SER A 166 -13.31 14.60 -14.65
N LEU A 167 -12.31 13.72 -14.70
CA LEU A 167 -11.98 12.91 -15.88
C LEU A 167 -12.92 11.71 -16.05
N GLY A 168 -13.47 11.22 -14.94
CA GLY A 168 -14.23 9.98 -14.87
C GLY A 168 -13.32 8.75 -14.77
N ILE A 169 -13.79 7.75 -14.01
CA ILE A 169 -13.04 6.53 -13.70
C ILE A 169 -12.52 5.84 -14.96
N SER A 170 -13.36 5.68 -16.00
CA SER A 170 -12.97 4.98 -17.24
C SER A 170 -11.77 5.62 -17.94
N LYS A 171 -11.67 6.96 -17.95
CA LYS A 171 -10.54 7.68 -18.53
C LYS A 171 -9.28 7.49 -17.69
N VAL A 172 -9.40 7.61 -16.37
CA VAL A 172 -8.28 7.40 -15.44
C VAL A 172 -7.71 5.99 -15.55
N ILE A 173 -8.57 4.97 -15.57
CA ILE A 173 -8.16 3.58 -15.78
C ILE A 173 -7.41 3.43 -17.11
N THR A 174 -7.89 4.05 -18.19
CA THR A 174 -7.17 4.05 -19.47
C THR A 174 -5.77 4.68 -19.37
N ASP A 175 -5.64 5.78 -18.63
CA ASP A 175 -4.36 6.46 -18.43
C ASP A 175 -3.39 5.66 -17.56
N ILE A 176 -3.89 4.99 -16.51
CA ILE A 176 -3.12 4.05 -15.70
C ILE A 176 -2.61 2.89 -16.57
N SER A 177 -3.48 2.32 -17.41
CA SER A 177 -3.12 1.26 -18.34
C SER A 177 -2.00 1.68 -19.30
N ALA A 178 -2.11 2.89 -19.85
CA ALA A 178 -1.09 3.45 -20.74
C ALA A 178 0.24 3.70 -20.03
N ARG A 179 0.21 4.19 -18.78
CA ARG A 179 1.41 4.43 -17.98
C ARG A 179 2.11 3.12 -17.59
N LEU A 180 1.35 2.11 -17.16
CA LEU A 180 1.86 0.81 -16.74
C LEU A 180 2.01 -0.20 -17.90
N VAL A 181 1.91 0.24 -19.16
CA VAL A 181 1.96 -0.63 -20.33
C VAL A 181 3.25 -1.47 -20.39
N SER A 182 4.36 -0.89 -19.93
CA SER A 182 5.68 -1.54 -19.92
C SER A 182 5.91 -2.50 -18.74
N CYS A 183 5.02 -2.50 -17.75
CA CYS A 183 5.05 -3.46 -16.65
C CYS A 183 4.58 -4.84 -17.13
N ASP A 184 5.17 -5.91 -16.63
CA ASP A 184 4.76 -7.27 -16.97
C ASP A 184 3.58 -7.74 -16.12
N ILE A 185 3.52 -7.25 -14.88
CA ILE A 185 2.55 -7.59 -13.84
C ILE A 185 2.17 -6.33 -13.06
N ILE A 186 0.94 -6.31 -12.54
CA ILE A 186 0.39 -5.19 -11.79
C ILE A 186 -0.12 -5.68 -10.43
N TYR A 187 0.18 -4.88 -9.42
CA TYR A 187 -0.28 -5.01 -8.06
C TYR A 187 -1.17 -3.82 -7.68
N VAL A 188 -2.28 -4.08 -7.01
CA VAL A 188 -3.14 -3.03 -6.45
C VAL A 188 -3.13 -3.15 -4.93
N SER A 189 -2.79 -2.06 -4.24
CA SER A 189 -2.95 -1.96 -2.80
C SER A 189 -4.00 -0.89 -2.50
N PHE A 190 -4.97 -1.26 -1.68
CA PHE A 190 -6.13 -0.43 -1.33
C PHE A 190 -6.15 -0.22 0.19
N ASP A 191 -5.82 0.99 0.59
CA ASP A 191 -6.07 1.50 1.93
C ASP A 191 -7.51 2.00 2.03
N VAL A 192 -8.22 1.58 3.08
CA VAL A 192 -9.60 2.05 3.34
C VAL A 192 -9.68 3.54 3.68
N ASP A 193 -8.58 4.17 4.12
CA ASP A 193 -8.52 5.61 4.40
C ASP A 193 -8.48 6.49 3.13
N SER A 194 -8.29 5.88 1.96
CA SER A 194 -8.53 6.52 0.67
C SER A 194 -10.00 6.93 0.51
N MET A 195 -10.90 6.31 1.27
CA MET A 195 -12.32 6.67 1.33
C MET A 195 -12.58 7.84 2.28
N ASP A 196 -13.64 8.60 2.01
CA ASP A 196 -14.05 9.68 2.90
C ASP A 196 -14.68 9.11 4.20
N PRO A 197 -14.10 9.39 5.39
CA PRO A 197 -14.61 8.88 6.67
C PRO A 197 -16.01 9.39 7.01
N ASP A 198 -16.44 10.53 6.44
CA ASP A 198 -17.81 11.03 6.63
C ASP A 198 -18.84 10.18 5.83
N LEU A 199 -18.40 9.45 4.81
CA LEU A 199 -19.23 8.51 4.03
C LEU A 199 -19.12 7.07 4.54
N THR A 200 -17.95 6.68 5.05
CA THR A 200 -17.64 5.33 5.56
C THR A 200 -17.66 5.32 7.08
N SER A 201 -16.51 5.40 7.74
CA SER A 201 -16.39 5.64 9.18
C SER A 201 -14.97 6.09 9.52
N TYR A 202 -14.71 6.34 10.80
CA TYR A 202 -13.38 6.61 11.35
C TYR A 202 -12.67 5.31 11.80
N GLY A 203 -13.13 4.14 11.32
CA GLY A 203 -12.58 2.81 11.63
C GLY A 203 -11.26 2.50 10.91
N THR A 204 -10.35 3.46 10.85
CA THR A 204 -8.97 3.37 10.33
C THR A 204 -8.05 4.24 11.21
N GLY A 205 -6.74 3.98 11.21
CA GLY A 205 -5.78 4.70 12.03
C GLY A 205 -5.64 6.18 11.68
N THR A 206 -5.74 6.53 10.40
CA THR A 206 -5.40 7.86 9.84
C THR A 206 -6.50 8.38 8.90
N PRO A 207 -7.73 8.63 9.38
CA PRO A 207 -8.83 9.04 8.50
C PRO A 207 -8.63 10.45 7.92
N VAL A 208 -8.69 10.59 6.59
CA VAL A 208 -8.56 11.87 5.88
C VAL A 208 -9.83 12.22 5.11
N LYS A 209 -10.38 13.41 5.33
CA LYS A 209 -11.60 13.89 4.65
C LYS A 209 -11.39 14.14 3.16
N GLY A 210 -12.50 14.24 2.41
CA GLY A 210 -12.48 14.53 0.98
C GLY A 210 -12.05 13.35 0.11
N GLY A 211 -12.13 12.13 0.66
CA GLY A 211 -11.78 10.89 -0.02
C GLY A 211 -12.82 10.42 -1.03
N PHE A 212 -12.61 9.21 -1.54
CA PHE A 212 -13.55 8.53 -2.41
C PHE A 212 -14.78 8.02 -1.65
N SER A 213 -15.91 7.92 -2.33
CA SER A 213 -17.06 7.14 -1.85
C SER A 213 -16.84 5.64 -2.09
N PRO A 214 -17.53 4.75 -1.35
CA PRO A 214 -17.47 3.31 -1.60
C PRO A 214 -17.81 2.91 -3.04
N GLU A 215 -18.77 3.59 -3.66
CA GLU A 215 -19.16 3.33 -5.06
C GLU A 215 -18.07 3.76 -6.06
N GLU A 216 -17.34 4.85 -5.77
CA GLU A 216 -16.18 5.23 -6.58
C GLU A 216 -15.07 4.18 -6.46
N ILE A 217 -14.78 3.68 -5.24
CA ILE A 217 -13.81 2.61 -5.02
C ILE A 217 -14.21 1.33 -5.76
N LYS A 218 -15.47 0.89 -5.68
CA LYS A 218 -15.98 -0.25 -6.46
C LYS A 218 -15.75 -0.06 -7.95
N GLY A 219 -16.05 1.13 -8.48
CA GLY A 219 -15.82 1.47 -9.88
C GLY A 219 -14.34 1.44 -10.29
N ILE A 220 -13.47 1.99 -9.45
CA ILE A 220 -12.02 2.00 -9.67
C ILE A 220 -11.47 0.57 -9.66
N LEU A 221 -11.74 -0.19 -8.60
CA LEU A 221 -11.24 -1.55 -8.44
C LEU A 221 -11.78 -2.48 -9.53
N LYS A 222 -13.06 -2.37 -9.89
CA LYS A 222 -13.62 -3.08 -11.06
C LYS A 222 -12.86 -2.74 -12.34
N GLY A 223 -12.60 -1.45 -12.60
CA GLY A 223 -11.86 -1.02 -13.79
C GLY A 223 -10.42 -1.54 -13.82
N LEU A 224 -9.74 -1.51 -12.68
CA LEU A 224 -8.38 -2.04 -12.54
C LEU A 224 -8.37 -3.56 -12.77
N LEU A 225 -9.19 -4.33 -12.05
CA LEU A 225 -9.16 -5.81 -12.05
C LEU A 225 -9.40 -6.46 -13.43
N LEU A 226 -10.03 -5.72 -14.35
CA LEU A 226 -10.15 -6.11 -15.76
C LEU A 226 -8.82 -6.13 -16.52
N PHE A 227 -7.76 -5.54 -15.97
CA PHE A 227 -6.42 -5.59 -16.55
C PHE A 227 -5.88 -7.03 -16.51
N PRO A 228 -5.48 -7.59 -17.67
CA PRO A 228 -4.94 -8.94 -17.73
C PRO A 228 -3.69 -9.14 -16.88
N LYS A 229 -2.93 -8.07 -16.64
CA LYS A 229 -1.66 -8.07 -15.91
C LYS A 229 -1.81 -7.99 -14.39
N ILE A 230 -3.01 -7.74 -13.84
CA ILE A 230 -3.17 -7.72 -12.39
C ILE A 230 -3.11 -9.14 -11.84
N ILE A 231 -2.22 -9.31 -10.85
CA ILE A 231 -1.92 -10.61 -10.26
C ILE A 231 -2.25 -10.70 -8.78
N ALA A 232 -2.47 -9.57 -8.09
CA ALA A 232 -2.78 -9.51 -6.67
C ALA A 232 -3.50 -8.20 -6.31
N LEU A 233 -4.32 -8.27 -5.26
CA LEU A 233 -4.99 -7.14 -4.62
C LEU A 233 -4.84 -7.24 -3.10
N GLU A 234 -4.48 -6.14 -2.44
CA GLU A 234 -4.40 -6.04 -0.98
C GLU A 234 -5.38 -4.99 -0.45
N LEU A 235 -6.07 -5.32 0.65
CA LEU A 235 -6.89 -4.40 1.44
C LEU A 235 -6.31 -4.29 2.86
N VAL A 236 -6.13 -3.07 3.35
CA VAL A 236 -5.47 -2.78 4.64
C VAL A 236 -6.24 -1.75 5.48
N GLU A 237 -5.74 -1.49 6.69
CA GLU A 237 -6.08 -0.40 7.62
C GLU A 237 -7.52 -0.38 8.15
N VAL A 238 -8.27 -1.49 8.03
CA VAL A 238 -9.51 -1.66 8.79
C VAL A 238 -9.18 -1.83 10.26
N ASN A 239 -9.61 -0.89 11.09
CA ASN A 239 -9.41 -0.90 12.53
C ASN A 239 -10.74 -0.92 13.30
N PRO A 240 -11.24 -2.13 13.67
CA PRO A 240 -12.50 -2.27 14.41
C PRO A 240 -12.49 -1.57 15.79
N CYS A 241 -11.33 -1.33 16.39
CA CYS A 241 -11.22 -0.70 17.70
C CYS A 241 -11.48 0.81 17.65
N LEU A 242 -11.33 1.44 16.48
CA LEU A 242 -11.61 2.86 16.25
C LEU A 242 -12.99 3.09 15.61
N ASP A 243 -13.67 2.01 15.25
CA ASP A 243 -14.86 2.05 14.42
C ASP A 243 -16.17 2.22 15.22
N ASP A 244 -17.20 2.76 14.56
CA ASP A 244 -18.55 2.78 15.11
C ASP A 244 -19.30 1.52 14.65
N LYS A 245 -19.42 0.54 15.56
CA LYS A 245 -20.18 -0.70 15.34
C LYS A 245 -19.79 -1.46 14.06
N ASN A 246 -18.49 -1.57 13.78
CA ASN A 246 -17.94 -2.29 12.61
C ASN A 246 -18.36 -1.71 11.24
N LYS A 247 -18.79 -0.45 11.17
CA LYS A 247 -19.21 0.16 9.90
C LYS A 247 -18.12 0.12 8.81
N MET A 248 -16.84 0.35 9.15
CA MET A 248 -15.75 0.22 8.19
C MET A 248 -15.61 -1.22 7.68
N ALA A 249 -15.70 -2.20 8.59
CA ALA A 249 -15.60 -3.60 8.21
C ALA A 249 -16.76 -4.04 7.31
N GLU A 250 -17.98 -3.56 7.55
CA GLU A 250 -19.14 -3.81 6.69
C GLU A 250 -18.97 -3.18 5.30
N VAL A 251 -18.46 -1.94 5.23
CA VAL A 251 -18.16 -1.27 3.95
C VAL A 251 -17.05 -1.99 3.19
N ALA A 252 -15.96 -2.35 3.87
CA ALA A 252 -14.86 -3.10 3.27
C ALA A 252 -15.32 -4.47 2.77
N LEU A 253 -16.19 -5.16 3.51
CA LEU A 253 -16.78 -6.44 3.10
C LEU A 253 -17.64 -6.29 1.83
N ASP A 254 -18.52 -5.29 1.77
CA ASP A 254 -19.36 -5.00 0.59
C ASP A 254 -18.49 -4.69 -0.66
N ILE A 255 -17.38 -3.98 -0.49
CA ILE A 255 -16.39 -3.75 -1.57
C ILE A 255 -15.71 -5.06 -1.98
N LEU A 256 -15.29 -5.89 -1.02
CA LEU A 256 -14.65 -7.18 -1.29
C LEU A 256 -15.59 -8.17 -2.00
N GLU A 257 -16.86 -8.24 -1.59
CA GLU A 257 -17.87 -9.07 -2.25
C GLU A 257 -18.03 -8.65 -3.72
N HIS A 258 -18.14 -7.35 -3.98
CA HIS A 258 -18.18 -6.83 -5.35
C HIS A 258 -16.95 -7.19 -6.18
N ILE A 259 -15.77 -7.16 -5.56
CA ILE A 259 -14.49 -7.48 -6.21
C ILE A 259 -14.38 -8.97 -6.52
N VAL A 260 -14.81 -9.84 -5.61
CA VAL A 260 -14.80 -11.29 -5.81
C VAL A 260 -15.69 -11.66 -6.98
N GLU A 261 -16.89 -11.06 -7.09
CA GLU A 261 -17.77 -11.25 -8.26
C GLU A 261 -17.08 -10.87 -9.58
N VAL A 262 -16.31 -9.79 -9.59
CA VAL A 262 -15.54 -9.36 -10.78
C VAL A 262 -14.42 -10.35 -11.11
N LEU A 263 -13.72 -10.86 -10.09
CA LEU A 263 -12.63 -11.84 -10.26
C LEU A 263 -13.14 -13.21 -10.73
N GLU A 264 -14.30 -13.66 -10.27
CA GLU A 264 -14.91 -14.93 -10.69
C GLU A 264 -15.41 -14.91 -12.15
N GLN A 265 -15.61 -13.72 -12.71
CA GLN A 265 -16.00 -13.53 -14.11
C GLN A 265 -14.81 -13.53 -15.09
N LYS A 266 -13.57 -13.60 -14.59
CA LYS A 266 -12.31 -13.55 -15.35
C LYS A 266 -11.81 -14.95 -15.73
#